data_AF-A0A938MAI8-F1
#
_entry.id   AF-A0A938MAI8-F1
#
_cell.length_a   1.000
_cell.length_b   1.000
_cell.length_c   1.000
_cell.angle_alpha   90.00
_cell.angle_beta   90.00
_cell.angle_gamma   90.00
#
_symmetry.space_group_name_H-M   'P 1'
#
loop_
_entity.id
_entity.type
_entity.pdbx_description
1 polymer ?
#
loop_
_entity_poly.entity_id
_entity_poly.type
_entity_poly.pdbx_seq_one_letter_code
_entity_poly.pdbx_strand_id
1 'polypeptide(L)'
;MAKPPVPEKPAQPKEEKGAVVVAPVRTPEPRLVPAPLDVGREALVQPSPSPIPKPAPEFTQAPQPSAQRLDIAFAGVEEIVDGDVFKVRGQIQNNTPDPIREVAIMATFYDVAGKTVCSQSTMLRGGAAIAARRAEPFELTVTDASRIRRYKLRAHAVADK
;
A
#
# COMPACT_ATOMS: atom_id res chain seq x y z
N MET A 1 58.63 -16.53 -3.36
CA MET A 1 57.28 -16.60 -2.76
C MET A 1 56.99 -15.23 -2.14
N ALA A 2 56.24 -14.38 -2.85
CA ALA A 2 55.93 -13.03 -2.39
C ALA A 2 54.55 -13.01 -1.70
N LYS A 3 54.51 -12.42 -0.50
CA LYS A 3 53.32 -12.31 0.36
C LYS A 3 52.38 -11.23 -0.23
N PRO A 4 51.07 -11.47 -0.37
CA PRO A 4 50.16 -10.45 -0.89
C PRO A 4 49.95 -9.31 0.13
N PRO A 5 49.76 -8.06 -0.33
CA PRO A 5 49.49 -6.93 0.56
C PRO A 5 48.10 -7.02 1.19
N VAL A 6 48.02 -6.60 2.46
CA VAL A 6 46.79 -6.52 3.25
C VAL A 6 45.94 -5.34 2.76
N PRO A 7 44.63 -5.51 2.54
CA PRO A 7 43.77 -4.39 2.16
C PRO A 7 43.59 -3.42 3.33
N GLU A 8 43.94 -2.16 3.08
CA GLU A 8 43.78 -1.02 3.99
C GLU A 8 42.28 -0.73 4.19
N LYS A 9 41.87 -0.70 5.47
CA LYS A 9 40.48 -0.53 5.89
C LYS A 9 40.05 0.94 5.70
N PRO A 10 38.91 1.23 5.04
CA PRO A 10 38.43 2.61 4.92
C PRO A 10 38.10 3.20 6.29
N ALA A 11 38.59 4.42 6.53
CA ALA A 11 38.31 5.22 7.70
C ALA A 11 36.80 5.51 7.82
N GLN A 12 36.23 5.25 8.99
CA GLN A 12 34.86 5.63 9.32
C GLN A 12 34.75 7.15 9.51
N PRO A 13 33.72 7.81 8.95
CA PRO A 13 33.42 9.20 9.26
C PRO A 13 32.99 9.37 10.72
N LYS A 14 33.51 10.41 11.36
CA LYS A 14 33.20 10.84 12.73
C LYS A 14 31.74 11.25 12.86
N GLU A 15 31.08 10.77 13.91
CA GLU A 15 29.78 11.27 14.39
C GLU A 15 29.88 12.76 14.73
N GLU A 16 29.09 13.58 14.02
CA GLU A 16 28.85 14.98 14.36
C GLU A 16 27.57 15.08 15.18
N LYS A 17 27.72 15.36 16.48
CA LYS A 17 26.62 15.68 17.40
C LYS A 17 26.07 17.07 17.07
N GLY A 18 25.06 17.12 16.21
CA GLY A 18 24.25 18.30 15.94
C GLY A 18 23.14 18.49 16.99
N ALA A 19 23.03 19.71 17.50
CA ALA A 19 22.23 20.11 18.65
C ALA A 19 20.70 19.94 18.47
N VAL A 20 20.06 19.51 19.56
CA VAL A 20 18.61 19.53 19.74
C VAL A 20 18.16 20.99 19.93
N VAL A 21 17.51 21.57 18.91
CA VAL A 21 16.76 22.82 19.06
C VAL A 21 15.36 22.46 19.54
N VAL A 22 15.13 22.66 20.84
CA VAL A 22 13.81 22.53 21.47
C VAL A 22 12.95 23.73 21.05
N ALA A 23 11.94 23.49 20.21
CA ALA A 23 10.94 24.50 19.88
C ALA A 23 10.01 24.79 21.08
N PRO A 24 9.55 26.03 21.28
CA PRO A 24 8.66 26.37 22.38
C PRO A 24 7.24 25.81 22.16
N VAL A 25 6.74 25.17 23.22
CA VAL A 25 5.36 24.69 23.40
C VAL A 25 4.39 25.85 23.18
N ARG A 26 3.47 25.71 22.22
CA ARG A 26 2.33 26.61 22.08
C ARG A 26 1.23 26.20 23.06
N THR A 27 0.91 27.11 23.96
CA THR A 27 -0.20 27.07 24.91
C THR A 27 -1.54 26.87 24.20
N PRO A 28 -2.42 25.95 24.64
CA PRO A 28 -3.78 25.86 24.14
C PRO A 28 -4.60 27.08 24.61
N GLU A 29 -5.21 27.78 23.67
CA GLU A 29 -6.09 28.92 23.92
C GLU A 29 -7.43 28.44 24.51
N PRO A 30 -8.01 29.15 25.50
CA PRO A 30 -9.21 28.72 26.20
C PRO A 30 -10.47 28.71 25.34
N ARG A 31 -11.25 27.67 25.59
CA ARG A 31 -12.57 27.33 25.03
C ARG A 31 -13.63 28.35 25.48
N LEU A 32 -14.34 28.97 24.54
CA LEU A 32 -15.60 29.69 24.83
C LEU A 32 -16.79 28.74 24.62
N VAL A 33 -17.59 28.61 25.69
CA VAL A 33 -18.80 27.80 25.86
C VAL A 33 -20.02 28.78 25.75
N PRO A 34 -21.23 28.32 25.36
CA PRO A 34 -22.13 29.05 24.46
C PRO A 34 -23.13 29.97 25.17
N ALA A 35 -23.83 30.81 24.38
CA ALA A 35 -25.00 31.59 24.81
C ALA A 35 -26.31 31.06 24.15
N PRO A 36 -27.48 31.31 24.76
CA PRO A 36 -28.64 30.42 24.71
C PRO A 36 -29.75 30.81 23.71
N LEU A 37 -30.53 29.76 23.38
CA LEU A 37 -31.92 29.67 22.89
C LEU A 37 -32.64 30.96 22.46
N ASP A 38 -32.93 31.05 21.16
CA ASP A 38 -34.08 31.81 20.64
C ASP A 38 -35.17 30.85 20.16
N VAL A 39 -36.39 31.08 20.66
CA VAL A 39 -37.60 30.28 20.47
C VAL A 39 -38.31 30.78 19.21
N GLY A 40 -38.10 30.08 18.10
CA GLY A 40 -38.90 30.20 16.87
C GLY A 40 -39.78 28.97 16.71
N ARG A 41 -41.05 29.09 17.12
CA ARG A 41 -42.09 28.07 16.96
C ARG A 41 -42.93 28.46 15.75
N GLU A 42 -42.76 27.80 14.60
CA GLU A 42 -43.80 27.74 13.57
C GLU A 42 -43.53 26.67 12.48
N ALA A 43 -44.62 25.99 12.10
CA ALA A 43 -44.82 25.04 11.00
C ALA A 43 -44.20 23.63 11.11
N LEU A 44 -45.04 22.66 11.50
CA LEU A 44 -44.92 21.27 11.07
C LEU A 44 -44.94 21.22 9.53
N VAL A 45 -43.76 21.15 8.91
CA VAL A 45 -43.64 20.69 7.52
C VAL A 45 -43.46 19.18 7.59
N GLN A 46 -44.49 18.44 7.18
CA GLN A 46 -44.38 16.99 6.99
C GLN A 46 -43.19 16.69 6.07
N PRO A 47 -42.33 15.70 6.39
CA PRO A 47 -41.35 15.23 5.42
C PRO A 47 -42.12 14.61 4.25
N SER A 48 -42.10 15.30 3.11
CA SER A 48 -42.50 14.69 1.85
C SER A 48 -41.63 13.46 1.63
N PRO A 49 -42.20 12.26 1.39
CA PRO A 49 -41.39 11.09 1.09
C PRO A 49 -40.56 11.41 -0.15
N SER A 50 -39.23 11.37 0.01
CA SER A 50 -38.35 11.48 -1.15
C SER A 50 -38.76 10.41 -2.17
N PRO A 51 -38.92 10.76 -3.45
CA PRO A 51 -39.17 9.75 -4.47
C PRO A 51 -38.01 8.76 -4.41
N ILE A 52 -38.34 7.49 -4.18
CA ILE A 52 -37.40 6.38 -4.34
C ILE A 52 -36.74 6.58 -5.70
N PRO A 53 -35.40 6.69 -5.80
CA PRO A 53 -34.75 6.75 -7.10
C PRO A 53 -35.14 5.48 -7.85
N LYS A 54 -35.95 5.67 -8.90
CA LYS A 54 -36.27 4.64 -9.88
C LYS A 54 -34.95 4.00 -10.29
N PRO A 55 -34.80 2.65 -10.23
CA PRO A 55 -33.56 2.01 -10.65
C PRO A 55 -33.22 2.53 -12.04
N ALA A 56 -32.07 3.20 -12.14
CA ALA A 56 -31.53 3.59 -13.43
C ALA A 56 -31.43 2.31 -14.26
N PRO A 57 -31.76 2.35 -15.57
CA PRO A 57 -31.55 1.20 -16.42
C PRO A 57 -30.10 0.75 -16.23
N GLU A 58 -29.92 -0.51 -15.83
CA GLU A 58 -28.61 -1.15 -15.88
C GLU A 58 -28.06 -0.87 -17.27
N PHE A 59 -26.99 -0.08 -17.34
CA PHE A 59 -26.19 -0.08 -18.54
C PHE A 59 -25.74 -1.53 -18.69
N THR A 60 -26.33 -2.23 -19.65
CA THR A 60 -25.80 -3.47 -20.17
C THR A 60 -24.34 -3.19 -20.48
N GLN A 61 -23.45 -3.59 -19.56
CA GLN A 61 -22.02 -3.55 -19.81
C GLN A 61 -21.83 -4.35 -21.08
N ALA A 62 -21.43 -3.67 -22.16
CA ALA A 62 -20.92 -4.34 -23.34
C ALA A 62 -19.92 -5.40 -22.84
N PRO A 63 -19.90 -6.62 -23.39
CA PRO A 63 -18.98 -7.66 -22.93
C PRO A 63 -17.58 -7.06 -22.87
N GLN A 64 -17.10 -6.80 -21.65
CA GLN A 64 -15.70 -6.43 -21.46
C GLN A 64 -14.92 -7.57 -22.12
N PRO A 65 -14.01 -7.27 -23.07
CA PRO A 65 -13.17 -8.32 -23.65
C PRO A 65 -12.60 -9.06 -22.47
N SER A 66 -12.89 -10.35 -22.39
CA SER A 66 -12.51 -11.22 -21.29
C SER A 66 -11.02 -11.01 -21.05
N ALA A 67 -10.69 -10.12 -20.12
CA ALA A 67 -9.33 -9.91 -19.69
C ALA A 67 -8.93 -11.30 -19.26
N GLN A 68 -8.04 -11.92 -20.04
CA GLN A 68 -7.58 -13.26 -19.78
C GLN A 68 -7.16 -13.24 -18.32
N ARG A 69 -7.96 -13.88 -17.47
CA ARG A 69 -7.71 -13.89 -16.03
C ARG A 69 -6.50 -14.79 -15.88
N LEU A 70 -5.32 -14.20 -16.06
CA LEU A 70 -4.06 -14.87 -15.82
C LEU A 70 -4.13 -15.30 -14.37
N ASP A 71 -4.16 -16.61 -14.19
CA ASP A 71 -4.33 -17.25 -12.89
C ASP A 71 -3.00 -17.12 -12.14
N ILE A 72 -2.86 -16.00 -11.44
CA ILE A 72 -1.70 -15.65 -10.64
C ILE A 72 -2.14 -15.65 -9.18
N ALA A 73 -1.42 -16.40 -8.34
CA ALA A 73 -1.70 -16.49 -6.93
C ALA A 73 -0.51 -16.04 -6.08
N PHE A 74 -0.79 -15.53 -4.88
CA PHE A 74 0.23 -15.31 -3.86
C PHE A 74 0.39 -16.58 -3.01
N ALA A 75 1.62 -17.00 -2.76
CA ALA A 75 1.95 -18.15 -1.93
C ALA A 75 2.99 -17.74 -0.86
N GLY A 76 2.88 -18.30 0.35
CA GLY A 76 3.88 -18.11 1.41
C GLY A 76 4.11 -16.65 1.79
N VAL A 77 3.06 -15.82 1.83
CA VAL A 77 3.20 -14.40 2.18
C VAL A 77 3.53 -14.27 3.66
N GLU A 78 4.61 -13.57 3.97
CA GLU A 78 5.07 -13.25 5.31
C GLU A 78 5.23 -11.73 5.49
N GLU A 79 4.97 -11.28 6.71
CA GLU A 79 5.19 -9.90 7.15
C GLU A 79 6.38 -9.87 8.09
N ILE A 80 7.29 -8.92 7.87
CA ILE A 80 8.47 -8.73 8.71
C ILE A 80 8.53 -7.26 9.10
N VAL A 81 8.56 -6.99 10.41
CA VAL A 81 8.75 -5.65 10.96
C VAL A 81 10.12 -5.60 11.64
N ASP A 82 10.98 -4.71 11.14
CA ASP A 82 12.34 -4.51 11.65
C ASP A 82 12.57 -3.01 11.89
N GLY A 83 12.42 -2.59 13.15
CA GLY A 83 12.41 -1.18 13.52
C GLY A 83 11.25 -0.42 12.85
N ASP A 84 11.59 0.60 12.07
CA ASP A 84 10.61 1.39 11.30
C ASP A 84 10.38 0.86 9.87
N VAL A 85 10.97 -0.29 9.53
CA VAL A 85 10.84 -0.93 8.22
C VAL A 85 9.81 -2.05 8.29
N PHE A 86 8.85 -2.03 7.36
CA PHE A 86 7.84 -3.06 7.17
C PHE A 86 8.05 -3.72 5.81
N LYS A 87 8.25 -5.04 5.82
CA LYS A 87 8.49 -5.85 4.63
C LYS A 87 7.36 -6.84 4.42
N VAL A 88 6.95 -6.99 3.17
CA VAL A 88 6.07 -8.07 2.72
C VAL A 88 6.87 -8.93 1.76
N ARG A 89 7.11 -10.18 2.14
CA ARG A 89 7.78 -11.16 1.30
C ARG A 89 6.82 -12.27 0.95
N GLY A 90 7.07 -12.94 -0.15
CA GLY A 90 6.32 -14.13 -0.51
C GLY A 90 6.73 -14.61 -1.89
N GLN A 91 5.87 -15.44 -2.46
CA GLN A 91 6.03 -15.95 -3.81
C GLN A 91 4.81 -15.61 -4.65
N ILE A 92 5.04 -15.31 -5.92
CA ILE A 92 3.99 -15.25 -6.93
C ILE A 92 4.01 -16.56 -7.72
N GLN A 93 2.88 -17.25 -7.77
CA GLN A 93 2.71 -18.50 -8.49
C GLN A 93 2.04 -18.22 -9.83
N ASN A 94 2.66 -18.68 -10.91
CA ASN A 94 2.03 -18.76 -12.23
C ASN A 94 1.23 -20.08 -12.31
N ASN A 95 -0.10 -20.01 -12.32
CA ASN A 95 -0.98 -21.16 -12.51
C ASN A 95 -1.43 -21.33 -13.97
N THR A 96 -0.84 -20.60 -14.90
CA THR A 96 -1.15 -20.73 -16.33
C THR A 96 -0.19 -21.76 -16.97
N PRO A 97 -0.56 -22.32 -18.14
CA PRO A 97 0.33 -23.20 -18.90
C PRO A 97 1.43 -22.42 -19.65
N ASP A 98 1.35 -21.09 -19.69
CA ASP A 98 2.26 -20.23 -20.45
C ASP A 98 3.21 -19.48 -19.51
N PRO A 99 4.47 -19.23 -19.91
CA PRO A 99 5.37 -18.42 -19.12
C PRO A 99 4.89 -16.96 -19.05
N ILE A 100 4.93 -16.35 -17.86
CA ILE A 100 4.59 -14.93 -17.66
C ILE A 100 5.88 -14.11 -17.59
N ARG A 101 6.06 -13.20 -18.54
CA ARG A 101 7.31 -12.40 -18.65
C ARG A 101 7.42 -11.32 -17.60
N GLU A 102 6.30 -10.65 -17.33
CA GLU A 102 6.26 -9.50 -16.44
C GLU A 102 5.05 -9.61 -15.53
N VAL A 103 5.29 -9.51 -14.23
CA VAL A 103 4.24 -9.41 -13.21
C VAL A 103 4.46 -8.15 -12.40
N ALA A 104 3.44 -7.29 -12.38
CA ALA A 104 3.40 -6.14 -11.50
C ALA A 104 2.68 -6.53 -10.20
N ILE A 105 3.38 -6.39 -9.09
CA ILE A 105 2.87 -6.65 -7.74
C ILE A 105 2.71 -5.30 -7.05
N MET A 106 1.54 -5.06 -6.46
CA MET A 106 1.22 -3.84 -5.75
C MET A 106 0.64 -4.15 -4.37
N ALA A 107 1.16 -3.48 -3.35
CA ALA A 107 0.59 -3.43 -2.02
C ALA A 107 0.02 -2.03 -1.74
N THR A 108 -1.18 -1.98 -1.18
CA THR A 108 -1.69 -0.78 -0.51
C THR A 108 -1.66 -1.01 0.99
N PHE A 109 -1.04 -0.10 1.74
CA PHE A 109 -0.88 -0.17 3.19
C PHE A 109 -1.87 0.78 3.85
N TYR A 110 -2.47 0.34 4.96
CA TYR A 110 -3.55 1.03 5.66
C TYR A 110 -3.24 1.18 7.14
N ASP A 111 -3.70 2.28 7.73
CA ASP A 111 -3.64 2.53 9.16
C ASP A 111 -4.75 1.80 9.93
N VAL A 112 -4.83 2.05 11.24
CA VAL A 112 -5.84 1.46 12.12
C VAL A 112 -7.28 1.86 11.74
N ALA A 113 -7.47 3.07 11.20
CA ALA A 113 -8.76 3.56 10.75
C ALA A 113 -9.13 3.03 9.35
N GLY A 114 -8.23 2.31 8.69
CA GLY A 114 -8.40 1.82 7.32
C GLY A 114 -8.12 2.89 6.26
N LYS A 115 -7.50 4.01 6.62
CA LYS A 115 -7.05 5.01 5.65
C LYS A 115 -5.74 4.53 5.02
N THR A 116 -5.59 4.74 3.72
CA THR A 116 -4.35 4.46 3.01
C THR A 116 -3.21 5.30 3.59
N VAL A 117 -2.15 4.64 4.03
CA VAL A 117 -0.88 5.25 4.44
C VAL A 117 -0.03 5.51 3.20
N CYS A 118 0.18 4.46 2.40
CA CYS A 118 0.94 4.51 1.15
C CYS A 118 0.57 3.32 0.25
N SER A 119 1.07 3.33 -0.98
CA SER A 119 1.08 2.18 -1.87
C SER A 119 2.49 1.96 -2.38
N GLN A 120 2.89 0.70 -2.51
CA GLN A 120 4.16 0.32 -3.10
C GLN A 120 3.94 -0.73 -4.17
N SER A 121 4.80 -0.74 -5.18
CA SER A 121 4.81 -1.77 -6.20
C SER A 121 6.22 -2.24 -6.48
N THR A 122 6.32 -3.51 -6.86
CA THR A 122 7.53 -4.11 -7.41
C THR A 122 7.15 -4.84 -8.70
N MET A 123 8.10 -4.92 -9.62
CA MET A 123 7.91 -5.61 -10.88
C MET A 123 8.89 -6.77 -10.95
N LEU A 124 8.36 -7.97 -11.09
CA LEU A 124 9.19 -9.14 -11.36
C LEU A 124 9.55 -9.11 -12.83
N ARG A 125 10.77 -8.63 -13.08
CA ARG A 125 11.42 -8.60 -14.38
C ARG A 125 12.81 -9.23 -14.24
N GLY A 126 12.83 -10.55 -14.14
CA GLY A 126 14.08 -11.32 -14.20
C GLY A 126 14.39 -11.67 -15.66
N GLY A 127 15.66 -11.89 -16.00
CA GLY A 127 16.07 -12.30 -17.36
C GLY A 127 15.43 -13.59 -17.88
N ALA A 128 14.65 -14.30 -17.04
CA ALA A 128 13.79 -15.40 -17.41
C ALA A 128 12.35 -15.12 -16.93
N ALA A 129 11.37 -15.39 -17.80
CA ALA A 129 9.95 -15.34 -17.46
C ALA A 129 9.61 -16.32 -16.31
N ILE A 130 8.56 -16.02 -15.54
CA ILE A 130 7.99 -16.96 -14.58
C ILE A 130 7.44 -18.15 -15.37
N ALA A 131 8.17 -19.26 -15.36
CA ALA A 131 7.78 -20.42 -16.12
C ALA A 131 6.39 -20.93 -15.70
N ALA A 132 5.74 -21.64 -16.62
CA ALA A 132 4.45 -22.26 -16.36
C ALA A 132 4.52 -23.10 -15.08
N ARG A 133 3.50 -22.99 -14.23
CA ARG A 133 3.41 -23.73 -12.96
C ARG A 133 4.58 -23.49 -11.99
N ARG A 134 5.37 -22.41 -12.16
CA ARG A 134 6.43 -22.03 -11.21
C ARG A 134 6.05 -20.83 -10.36
N ALA A 135 6.76 -20.72 -9.23
CA ALA A 135 6.69 -19.59 -8.33
C ALA A 135 7.98 -18.78 -8.38
N GLU A 136 7.87 -17.45 -8.30
CA GLU A 136 9.01 -16.54 -8.14
C GLU A 136 8.87 -15.71 -6.87
N PRO A 137 9.95 -15.48 -6.12
CA PRO A 137 9.90 -14.68 -4.90
C PRO A 137 9.69 -13.20 -5.21
N PHE A 138 9.02 -12.50 -4.30
CA PHE A 138 8.92 -11.05 -4.31
C PHE A 138 9.18 -10.47 -2.91
N GLU A 139 9.63 -9.22 -2.88
CA GLU A 139 9.74 -8.42 -1.66
C GLU A 139 9.23 -7.00 -1.94
N LEU A 140 8.45 -6.47 -0.99
CA LEU A 140 8.06 -5.08 -0.87
C LEU A 140 8.55 -4.56 0.48
N THR A 141 9.11 -3.36 0.50
CA THR A 141 9.74 -2.76 1.69
C THR A 141 9.30 -1.31 1.82
N VAL A 142 8.53 -0.99 2.86
CA VAL A 142 8.09 0.38 3.18
C VAL A 142 8.65 0.83 4.53
N THR A 143 8.90 2.12 4.65
CA THR A 143 9.25 2.80 5.91
C THR A 143 7.98 3.24 6.65
N ASP A 144 8.09 3.80 7.86
CA ASP A 144 6.98 4.16 8.72
C ASP A 144 6.13 2.95 9.16
N ALA A 145 6.76 1.81 9.46
CA ALA A 145 6.10 0.58 9.90
C ALA A 145 5.11 0.82 11.06
N SER A 146 5.45 1.76 11.95
CA SER A 146 4.63 2.15 13.10
C SER A 146 3.19 2.60 12.72
N ARG A 147 2.99 3.11 11.50
CA ARG A 147 1.71 3.61 10.97
C ARG A 147 0.89 2.55 10.23
N ILE A 148 1.49 1.41 9.90
CA ILE A 148 0.88 0.35 9.11
C ILE A 148 0.19 -0.66 10.03
N ARG A 149 -1.04 -1.04 9.70
CA ARG A 149 -1.81 -2.05 10.44
C ARG A 149 -2.36 -3.16 9.56
N ARG A 150 -2.60 -2.85 8.28
CA ARG A 150 -3.11 -3.80 7.30
C ARG A 150 -2.50 -3.48 5.95
N TYR A 151 -2.45 -4.47 5.07
CA TYR A 151 -2.11 -4.28 3.67
C TYR A 151 -3.02 -5.10 2.78
N LYS A 152 -3.10 -4.72 1.51
CA LYS A 152 -3.79 -5.48 0.46
C LYS A 152 -2.85 -5.67 -0.72
N LEU A 153 -2.57 -6.92 -1.05
CA LEU A 153 -1.80 -7.29 -2.23
C LEU A 153 -2.69 -7.44 -3.47
N ARG A 154 -2.14 -7.06 -4.61
CA ARG A 154 -2.67 -7.34 -5.95
C ARG A 154 -1.51 -7.65 -6.88
N ALA A 155 -1.74 -8.59 -7.79
CA ALA A 155 -0.81 -8.89 -8.88
C ALA A 155 -1.58 -8.92 -10.20
N HIS A 156 -0.90 -8.55 -11.28
CA HIS A 156 -1.37 -8.77 -12.63
C HIS A 156 -0.17 -8.97 -13.55
N ALA A 157 -0.35 -9.83 -14.56
CA ALA A 157 0.61 -9.90 -15.64
C ALA A 157 0.52 -8.63 -16.50
N VAL A 158 1.67 -8.19 -17.00
CA VAL A 158 1.76 -7.13 -17.98
C VAL A 158 1.83 -7.78 -19.36
N ALA A 159 0.92 -7.41 -20.26
CA ALA A 159 0.96 -7.90 -21.63
C ALA A 159 2.16 -7.28 -22.37
N ASP A 160 2.94 -8.12 -23.05
CA ASP A 160 3.96 -7.67 -24.02
C ASP A 160 3.21 -6.88 -25.13
N LYS A 161 3.60 -5.63 -25.35
CA LYS A 161 2.96 -4.73 -26.34
C LYS A 161 3.62 -4.85 -27.69
#